data_AF-A0A8T2IH52-F1
#
_entry.id   AF-A0A8T2IH52-F1
#
_cell.length_a   1.000
_cell.length_b   1.000
_cell.length_c   1.000
_cell.angle_alpha   90.00
_cell.angle_beta   90.00
_cell.angle_gamma   90.00
#
_symmetry.space_group_name_H-M   'P 1'
#
loop_
_entity.id
_entity.type
_entity.pdbx_description
1 polymer ?
#
loop_
_entity_poly.entity_id
_entity_poly.type
_entity_poly.pdbx_seq_one_letter_code
_entity_poly.pdbx_strand_id
1 'polypeptide(L)'
;MLFGWVSPSQYTIQRSAFDRCVISAPPTGIPTNGGDLTLLVRKLLFFYRHNEDSKRLIWICQKLIKQNSQFIKQLAGPDRFTCLYQIKRLLGLCCRLLQQCRDENLNVALPMRMLEVFSSESTYLPVLQDAKYVASLVEQILHYMIQKGYYRSLYLLINNKLPTSIDFTDVGRVPIAKVLLENVLKPLHFTYDSCTKGSRQQVFLAFREEFLAATYTDQIFHFIIPALADPQTAFPYEVFLSTLLTDRPRQSRNSHQAPWLLYFVLTVGETYLGHLSEESMLQYLRVVQMFLPQLPVTSSGSNHQELTSDSEDDDDDITKMVTTAGDCKISVQYMTEECLKKLDTKQQTNLLLSMVWRDSASEEVFTLMASICHTLMVQHRMMVPKVRLLYSLAFNARFLRHLWYLISSMTTKMITG
;
A
#
# COMPACT_ATOMS: atom_id res chain seq x y z
N MET A 1 -24.08 32.56 4.29
CA MET A 1 -24.34 32.78 2.86
C MET A 1 -24.84 31.48 2.24
N LEU A 2 -26.13 31.51 1.90
CA LEU A 2 -26.99 30.57 1.18
C LEU A 2 -26.30 29.45 0.36
N PHE A 3 -26.26 28.23 0.88
CA PHE A 3 -26.31 27.02 0.04
C PHE A 3 -27.74 26.86 -0.45
N GLY A 4 -28.04 27.44 -1.63
CA GLY A 4 -29.31 27.24 -2.30
C GLY A 4 -29.49 25.77 -2.66
N TRP A 5 -30.62 25.20 -2.25
CA TRP A 5 -31.06 23.87 -2.65
C TRP A 5 -31.18 23.83 -4.18
N VAL A 6 -30.19 23.24 -4.84
CA VAL A 6 -30.24 22.97 -6.29
C VAL A 6 -31.35 21.95 -6.52
N SER A 7 -32.46 22.39 -7.11
CA SER A 7 -33.61 21.51 -7.37
C SER A 7 -33.25 20.38 -8.35
N PRO A 8 -33.80 19.16 -8.20
CA PRO A 8 -33.57 18.04 -9.11
C PRO A 8 -33.82 18.37 -10.60
N SER A 9 -34.73 19.30 -10.88
CA SER A 9 -35.01 19.77 -12.24
C SER A 9 -33.81 20.45 -12.89
N GLN A 10 -32.96 21.15 -12.13
CA GLN A 10 -31.74 21.77 -12.67
C GLN A 10 -30.73 20.74 -13.14
N TYR A 11 -30.60 19.58 -12.48
CA TYR A 11 -29.74 18.49 -12.95
C TYR A 11 -30.23 17.91 -14.27
N THR A 12 -31.53 17.68 -14.41
CA THR A 12 -32.12 17.19 -15.67
C THR A 12 -31.92 18.18 -16.82
N ILE A 13 -32.09 19.49 -16.57
CA ILE A 13 -31.83 20.52 -17.57
C ILE A 13 -30.36 20.50 -18.00
N GLN A 14 -29.42 20.47 -17.05
CA GLN A 14 -28.00 20.46 -17.36
C GLN A 14 -27.55 19.18 -18.08
N ARG A 15 -28.14 18.03 -17.75
CA ARG A 15 -27.94 16.76 -18.49
C ARG A 15 -28.39 16.89 -19.94
N SER A 16 -29.61 17.37 -20.17
CA SER A 16 -30.11 17.56 -21.53
C SER A 16 -29.25 18.54 -22.34
N ALA A 17 -28.73 19.59 -21.68
CA ALA A 17 -27.83 20.54 -22.32
C ALA A 17 -26.49 19.91 -22.66
N PHE A 18 -25.93 19.08 -21.78
CA PHE A 18 -24.73 18.30 -22.05
C PHE A 18 -24.94 17.38 -23.26
N ASP A 19 -26.03 16.61 -23.28
CA ASP A 19 -26.32 15.65 -24.35
C ASP A 19 -26.52 16.37 -25.70
N ARG A 20 -27.20 17.52 -25.71
CA ARG A 20 -27.33 18.35 -26.93
C ARG A 20 -25.96 18.80 -27.45
N CYS A 21 -25.07 19.27 -26.57
CA CYS A 21 -23.72 19.69 -26.96
C CYS A 21 -22.88 18.51 -27.52
N VAL A 22 -23.08 17.31 -26.97
CA VAL A 22 -22.43 16.09 -27.47
C VAL A 22 -22.96 15.69 -28.86
N ILE A 23 -24.27 15.80 -29.09
CA ILE A 23 -24.92 15.44 -30.37
C ILE A 23 -24.60 16.47 -31.46
N SER A 24 -24.51 17.76 -31.12
CA SER A 24 -24.17 18.83 -32.06
C SER A 24 -22.69 18.83 -32.48
N ALA A 25 -21.85 18.02 -31.83
CA ALA A 25 -20.46 17.87 -32.24
C ALA A 25 -20.38 17.06 -33.55
N PRO A 26 -19.55 17.47 -34.53
CA PRO A 26 -19.49 16.83 -35.84
C PRO A 26 -19.13 15.32 -35.73
N PRO A 27 -19.60 14.48 -36.67
CA PRO A 27 -19.43 13.01 -36.63
C PRO A 27 -17.97 12.54 -36.71
N THR A 28 -17.04 13.42 -37.10
CA THR A 28 -15.58 13.24 -36.96
C THR A 28 -15.07 13.36 -35.50
N GLY A 29 -15.96 13.64 -34.55
CA GLY A 29 -15.83 13.29 -33.15
C GLY A 29 -14.91 14.19 -32.31
N ILE A 30 -14.83 15.48 -32.61
CA ILE A 30 -13.90 16.42 -31.95
C ILE A 30 -14.69 17.71 -31.60
N PRO A 31 -14.90 18.05 -30.31
CA PRO A 31 -15.13 19.44 -29.93
C PRO A 31 -13.89 20.22 -30.35
N THR A 32 -14.06 21.16 -31.28
CA THR A 32 -12.97 21.83 -31.99
C THR A 32 -12.11 22.71 -31.09
N ASN A 33 -12.58 23.05 -29.87
CA ASN A 33 -11.85 23.92 -28.94
C ASN A 33 -11.78 23.36 -27.51
N GLY A 34 -10.66 23.59 -26.81
CA GLY A 34 -10.48 23.19 -25.41
C GLY A 34 -11.48 23.84 -24.45
N GLY A 35 -12.01 25.02 -24.80
CA GLY A 35 -13.04 25.71 -24.02
C GLY A 35 -14.38 24.96 -23.97
N ASP A 36 -14.78 24.30 -25.07
CA ASP A 36 -16.01 23.51 -25.12
C ASP A 36 -15.91 22.28 -24.22
N LEU A 37 -14.73 21.64 -24.19
CA LEU A 37 -14.45 20.51 -23.33
C LEU A 37 -14.50 20.89 -21.85
N THR A 38 -13.98 22.07 -21.48
CA THR A 38 -14.06 22.60 -20.11
C THR A 38 -15.48 22.87 -19.65
N LEU A 39 -16.33 23.40 -20.55
CA LEU A 39 -17.74 23.60 -20.25
C LEU A 39 -18.46 22.26 -20.03
N LEU A 40 -18.19 21.27 -20.88
CA LEU A 40 -18.74 19.93 -20.76
C LEU A 40 -18.31 19.24 -19.46
N VAL A 41 -17.02 19.33 -19.11
CA VAL A 41 -16.47 18.81 -17.85
C VAL A 41 -17.14 19.50 -16.66
N ARG A 42 -17.27 20.83 -16.68
CA ARG A 42 -17.93 21.59 -15.61
C ARG A 42 -19.39 21.17 -15.43
N LYS A 43 -20.13 21.00 -16.54
CA LYS A 43 -21.52 20.51 -16.51
C LYS A 43 -21.60 19.11 -15.92
N LEU A 44 -20.78 18.17 -16.41
CA LEU A 44 -20.74 16.81 -15.91
C LEU A 44 -20.49 16.80 -14.40
N LEU A 45 -19.45 17.49 -13.93
CA LEU A 45 -19.09 17.54 -12.51
C LEU A 45 -20.19 18.14 -11.62
N PHE A 46 -21.07 18.98 -12.18
CA PHE A 46 -22.19 19.58 -11.46
C PHE A 46 -23.35 18.59 -11.24
N PHE A 47 -23.73 17.81 -12.26
CA PHE A 47 -24.89 16.91 -12.17
C PHE A 47 -24.54 15.43 -11.95
N TYR A 48 -23.25 15.05 -11.99
CA TYR A 48 -22.84 13.65 -12.04
C TYR A 48 -23.44 12.80 -10.92
N ARG A 49 -24.26 11.82 -11.30
CA ARG A 49 -24.70 10.72 -10.47
C ARG A 49 -24.23 9.41 -11.07
N HIS A 50 -23.57 8.62 -10.25
CA HIS A 50 -22.92 7.40 -10.69
C HIS A 50 -23.84 6.48 -11.51
N ASN A 51 -25.05 6.16 -11.00
CA ASN A 51 -25.99 5.24 -11.65
C ASN A 51 -26.56 5.76 -12.98
N GLU A 52 -26.58 7.08 -13.19
CA GLU A 52 -27.23 7.72 -14.34
C GLU A 52 -26.23 8.20 -15.41
N ASP A 53 -25.00 8.57 -14.98
CA ASP A 53 -24.07 9.39 -15.75
C ASP A 53 -22.72 8.70 -16.02
N SER A 54 -22.55 7.42 -15.64
CA SER A 54 -21.30 6.67 -15.87
C SER A 54 -20.87 6.64 -17.35
N LYS A 55 -21.81 6.43 -18.27
CA LYS A 55 -21.56 6.47 -19.73
C LYS A 55 -21.08 7.86 -20.19
N ARG A 56 -21.63 8.95 -19.62
CA ARG A 56 -21.19 10.33 -19.92
C ARG A 56 -19.78 10.59 -19.42
N LEU A 57 -19.43 10.06 -18.24
CA LEU A 57 -18.07 10.10 -17.73
C LEU A 57 -17.10 9.36 -18.63
N ILE A 58 -17.43 8.13 -19.05
CA ILE A 58 -16.60 7.34 -19.98
C ILE A 58 -16.35 8.10 -21.28
N TRP A 59 -17.39 8.73 -21.84
CA TRP A 59 -17.27 9.56 -23.03
C TRP A 59 -16.31 10.75 -22.82
N ILE A 60 -16.43 11.45 -21.68
CA ILE A 60 -15.54 12.56 -21.32
C ILE A 60 -14.09 12.08 -21.16
N CYS A 61 -13.86 10.94 -20.49
CA CYS A 61 -12.54 10.33 -20.36
C CYS A 61 -11.92 10.08 -21.75
N GLN A 62 -12.67 9.46 -22.66
CA GLN A 62 -12.20 9.19 -24.02
C GLN A 62 -11.79 10.46 -24.77
N LYS A 63 -12.59 11.54 -24.67
CA LYS A 63 -12.27 12.82 -25.31
C LYS A 63 -11.06 13.49 -24.69
N LEU A 64 -10.98 13.53 -23.35
CA LEU A 64 -9.86 14.12 -22.63
C LEU A 64 -8.55 13.40 -22.88
N ILE A 65 -8.56 12.06 -22.97
CA ILE A 65 -7.35 11.28 -23.31
C ILE A 65 -6.88 11.64 -24.72
N LYS A 66 -7.81 11.77 -25.69
CA LYS A 66 -7.46 12.10 -27.10
C LYS A 66 -6.98 13.54 -27.28
N GLN A 67 -7.48 14.48 -26.48
CA GLN A 67 -7.23 15.93 -26.62
C GLN A 67 -6.54 16.56 -25.39
N ASN A 68 -5.76 15.76 -24.66
CA ASN A 68 -5.17 16.18 -23.38
C ASN A 68 -4.38 17.50 -23.48
N SER A 69 -3.61 17.70 -24.55
CA SER A 69 -2.79 18.88 -24.77
C SER A 69 -3.61 20.17 -24.82
N GLN A 70 -4.75 20.16 -25.52
CA GLN A 70 -5.64 21.32 -25.65
C GLN A 70 -6.32 21.66 -24.32
N PHE A 71 -6.67 20.65 -23.52
CA PHE A 71 -7.25 20.84 -22.19
C PHE A 71 -6.21 21.35 -21.18
N ILE A 72 -5.00 20.77 -21.21
CA ILE A 72 -3.89 21.10 -20.30
C ILE A 72 -3.36 22.51 -20.54
N LYS A 73 -3.45 23.07 -21.76
CA LYS A 73 -3.09 24.47 -22.02
C LYS A 73 -3.77 25.46 -21.06
N GLN A 74 -4.93 25.11 -20.50
CA GLN A 74 -5.63 25.95 -19.52
C GLN A 74 -4.89 26.06 -18.18
N LEU A 75 -4.00 25.11 -17.86
CA LEU A 75 -3.12 25.18 -16.68
C LEU A 75 -2.05 26.27 -16.79
N ALA A 76 -1.75 26.75 -18.01
CA ALA A 76 -0.86 27.88 -18.24
C ALA A 76 -1.59 29.24 -18.23
N GLY A 77 -2.93 29.24 -18.24
CA GLY A 77 -3.76 30.43 -18.35
C GLY A 77 -4.40 30.88 -17.03
N PRO A 78 -5.33 31.86 -17.08
CA PRO A 78 -6.05 32.35 -15.90
C PRO A 78 -6.91 31.28 -15.22
N ASP A 79 -7.36 30.27 -15.98
CA ASP A 79 -8.22 29.19 -15.49
C ASP A 79 -7.48 28.04 -14.79
N ARG A 80 -6.18 28.21 -14.48
CA ARG A 80 -5.31 27.14 -13.96
C ARG A 80 -5.90 26.37 -12.76
N PHE A 81 -6.46 27.09 -11.78
CA PHE A 81 -7.00 26.48 -10.57
C PHE A 81 -8.29 25.70 -10.86
N THR A 82 -9.13 26.25 -11.75
CA THR A 82 -10.35 25.59 -12.20
C THR A 82 -10.03 24.32 -12.96
N CYS A 83 -9.07 24.37 -13.90
CA CYS A 83 -8.64 23.22 -14.67
C CYS A 83 -8.06 22.11 -13.75
N LEU A 84 -7.17 22.47 -12.82
CA LEU A 84 -6.62 21.51 -11.85
C LEU A 84 -7.71 20.88 -10.97
N TYR A 85 -8.67 21.68 -10.50
CA TYR A 85 -9.82 21.18 -9.74
C TYR A 85 -10.64 20.18 -10.56
N GLN A 86 -10.90 20.49 -11.83
CA GLN A 86 -11.63 19.61 -12.74
C GLN A 86 -10.90 18.28 -12.95
N ILE A 87 -9.59 18.31 -13.21
CA ILE A 87 -8.75 17.12 -13.35
C ILE A 87 -8.87 16.26 -12.08
N LYS A 88 -8.60 16.84 -10.91
CA LYS A 88 -8.68 16.13 -9.62
C LYS A 88 -10.05 15.48 -9.43
N ARG A 89 -11.14 16.25 -9.63
CA ARG A 89 -12.51 15.73 -9.48
C ARG A 89 -12.82 14.60 -10.43
N LEU A 90 -12.47 14.73 -11.71
CA LEU A 90 -12.68 13.67 -12.72
C LEU A 90 -11.92 12.40 -12.36
N LEU A 91 -10.67 12.51 -11.92
CA LEU A 91 -9.89 11.35 -11.47
C LEU A 91 -10.51 10.70 -10.23
N GLY A 92 -11.03 11.50 -9.29
CA GLY A 92 -11.82 10.99 -8.18
C GLY A 92 -13.11 10.29 -8.61
N LEU A 93 -13.76 10.74 -9.70
CA LEU A 93 -14.90 10.02 -10.29
C LEU A 93 -14.45 8.68 -10.91
N CYS A 94 -13.29 8.66 -11.57
CA CYS A 94 -12.71 7.46 -12.16
C CYS A 94 -12.38 6.42 -11.09
N CYS A 95 -11.75 6.80 -9.98
CA CYS A 95 -11.51 5.90 -8.84
C CYS A 95 -12.84 5.28 -8.34
N ARG A 96 -13.87 6.11 -8.10
CA ARG A 96 -15.18 5.61 -7.65
C ARG A 96 -15.85 4.67 -8.65
N LEU A 97 -15.68 4.90 -9.95
CA LEU A 97 -16.18 4.02 -11.00
C LEU A 97 -15.44 2.67 -10.97
N LEU A 98 -14.10 2.70 -10.87
CA LEU A 98 -13.26 1.50 -10.84
C LEU A 98 -13.50 0.59 -9.63
N GLN A 99 -13.97 1.14 -8.51
CA GLN A 99 -14.36 0.34 -7.34
C GLN A 99 -15.54 -0.63 -7.61
N GLN A 100 -16.22 -0.50 -8.74
CA GLN A 100 -17.30 -1.38 -9.17
C GLN A 100 -16.87 -2.40 -10.23
N CYS A 101 -15.57 -2.69 -10.35
CA CYS A 101 -15.02 -3.63 -11.32
C CYS A 101 -15.57 -5.07 -11.24
N ARG A 102 -16.39 -5.38 -10.23
CA ARG A 102 -17.16 -6.64 -10.11
C ARG A 102 -18.29 -6.74 -11.14
N ASP A 103 -18.78 -5.62 -11.66
CA ASP A 103 -19.72 -5.64 -12.79
C ASP A 103 -18.94 -5.92 -14.07
N GLU A 104 -19.15 -7.10 -14.67
CA GLU A 104 -18.48 -7.50 -15.91
C GLU A 104 -18.82 -6.59 -17.10
N ASN A 105 -19.92 -5.84 -17.04
CA ASN A 105 -20.28 -4.90 -18.08
C ASN A 105 -19.51 -3.57 -17.98
N LEU A 106 -18.79 -3.34 -16.88
CA LEU A 106 -18.05 -2.11 -16.67
C LEU A 106 -16.74 -2.11 -17.45
N ASN A 107 -16.62 -1.18 -18.40
CA ASN A 107 -15.35 -0.92 -19.07
C ASN A 107 -14.39 -0.16 -18.15
N VAL A 108 -13.43 -0.90 -17.58
CA VAL A 108 -12.37 -0.35 -16.70
C VAL A 108 -11.22 0.31 -17.47
N ALA A 109 -11.08 0.08 -18.78
CA ALA A 109 -9.93 0.51 -19.55
C ALA A 109 -9.83 2.04 -19.67
N LEU A 110 -10.94 2.72 -19.95
CA LEU A 110 -10.94 4.18 -20.10
C LEU A 110 -10.70 4.93 -18.77
N PRO A 111 -11.36 4.57 -17.65
CA PRO A 111 -11.02 5.14 -16.35
C PRO A 111 -9.58 4.86 -15.93
N MET A 112 -9.06 3.64 -16.13
CA MET A 112 -7.65 3.32 -15.86
C MET A 112 -6.70 4.18 -16.69
N ARG A 113 -6.96 4.29 -18.00
CA ARG A 113 -6.14 5.12 -18.89
C ARG A 113 -6.19 6.60 -18.49
N MET A 114 -7.33 7.07 -17.99
CA MET A 114 -7.46 8.43 -17.45
C MET A 114 -6.52 8.64 -16.25
N LEU A 115 -6.48 7.67 -15.32
CA LEU A 115 -5.58 7.72 -14.16
C LEU A 115 -4.11 7.71 -14.59
N GLU A 116 -3.71 6.85 -15.53
CA GLU A 116 -2.35 6.78 -16.04
C GLU A 116 -1.91 8.10 -16.70
N VAL A 117 -2.72 8.60 -17.64
CA VAL A 117 -2.39 9.78 -18.45
C VAL A 117 -2.32 11.02 -17.57
N PHE A 118 -3.35 11.31 -16.78
CA PHE A 118 -3.41 12.55 -16.00
C PHE A 118 -2.66 12.48 -14.67
N SER A 119 -2.05 11.35 -14.31
CA SER A 119 -1.06 11.30 -13.22
C SER A 119 0.38 11.34 -13.73
N SER A 120 0.62 11.33 -15.05
CA SER A 120 1.97 11.29 -15.62
C SER A 120 2.54 12.68 -15.88
N GLU A 121 3.77 12.91 -15.46
CA GLU A 121 4.52 14.14 -15.78
C GLU A 121 4.66 14.35 -17.29
N SER A 122 4.81 13.26 -18.05
CA SER A 122 4.94 13.30 -19.52
C SER A 122 3.73 13.91 -20.23
N THR A 123 2.56 13.91 -19.59
CA THR A 123 1.34 14.51 -20.12
C THR A 123 1.38 16.04 -20.02
N TYR A 124 2.06 16.58 -19.01
CA TYR A 124 2.06 18.01 -18.70
C TYR A 124 3.30 18.72 -19.21
N LEU A 125 4.46 18.05 -19.18
CA LEU A 125 5.76 18.63 -19.51
C LEU A 125 5.82 19.29 -20.91
N PRO A 126 5.28 18.69 -21.99
CA PRO A 126 5.32 19.31 -23.31
C PRO A 126 4.56 20.64 -23.41
N VAL A 127 3.54 20.82 -22.56
CA VAL A 127 2.65 22.00 -22.59
C VAL A 127 3.10 23.08 -21.61
N LEU A 128 3.54 22.69 -20.41
CA LEU A 128 3.89 23.62 -19.33
C LEU A 128 5.38 23.99 -19.31
N GLN A 129 6.25 23.16 -19.87
CA GLN A 129 7.69 23.40 -20.03
C GLN A 129 8.47 23.72 -18.74
N ASP A 130 7.88 23.51 -17.57
CA ASP A 130 8.51 23.66 -16.25
C ASP A 130 8.41 22.34 -15.48
N ALA A 131 9.53 21.62 -15.37
CA ALA A 131 9.60 20.33 -14.70
C ALA A 131 9.25 20.42 -13.20
N LYS A 132 9.66 21.48 -12.50
CA LYS A 132 9.39 21.62 -11.05
C LYS A 132 7.90 21.88 -10.81
N TYR A 133 7.30 22.73 -11.62
CA TYR A 133 5.86 22.98 -11.56
C TYR A 133 5.05 21.73 -11.91
N VAL A 134 5.47 20.97 -12.93
CA VAL A 134 4.82 19.70 -13.32
C VAL A 134 4.90 18.67 -12.20
N ALA A 135 6.06 18.49 -11.57
CA ALA A 135 6.20 17.58 -10.42
C ALA A 135 5.24 17.96 -9.28
N SER A 136 5.20 19.24 -8.91
CA SER A 136 4.25 19.78 -7.90
C SER A 136 2.78 19.55 -8.28
N LEU A 137 2.43 19.72 -9.55
CA LEU A 137 1.09 19.46 -10.06
C LEU A 137 0.71 17.98 -9.92
N VAL A 138 1.62 17.08 -10.29
CA VAL A 138 1.40 15.62 -10.24
C VAL A 138 1.30 15.14 -8.80
N GLU A 139 2.16 15.62 -7.88
CA GLU A 139 2.05 15.35 -6.45
C GLU A 139 0.66 15.72 -5.90
N GLN A 140 0.20 16.92 -6.23
CA GLN A 140 -1.11 17.41 -5.81
C GLN A 140 -2.27 16.58 -6.37
N ILE A 141 -2.14 16.05 -7.60
CA ILE A 141 -3.13 15.18 -8.22
C ILE A 141 -3.13 13.81 -7.52
N LEU A 142 -1.96 13.19 -7.36
CA LEU A 142 -1.80 11.89 -6.71
C LEU A 142 -2.30 11.92 -5.26
N HIS A 143 -1.91 12.94 -4.49
CA HIS A 143 -2.36 13.12 -3.10
C HIS A 143 -3.89 13.22 -3.02
N TYR A 144 -4.51 14.00 -3.92
CA TYR A 144 -5.96 14.08 -4.01
C TYR A 144 -6.60 12.73 -4.35
N MET A 145 -6.07 12.01 -5.33
CA MET A 145 -6.60 10.71 -5.75
C MET A 145 -6.55 9.69 -4.61
N ILE A 146 -5.46 9.66 -3.85
CA ILE A 146 -5.31 8.80 -2.67
C ILE A 146 -6.39 9.12 -1.63
N GLN A 147 -6.63 10.39 -1.33
CA GLN A 147 -7.73 10.82 -0.45
C GLN A 147 -9.13 10.44 -0.97
N LYS A 148 -9.26 10.10 -2.26
CA LYS A 148 -10.50 9.63 -2.90
C LYS A 148 -10.54 8.12 -3.13
N GLY A 149 -9.67 7.36 -2.48
CA GLY A 149 -9.68 5.90 -2.51
C GLY A 149 -9.00 5.31 -3.75
N TYR A 150 -7.93 5.93 -4.23
CA TYR A 150 -7.12 5.40 -5.33
C TYR A 150 -6.59 3.99 -5.01
N TYR A 151 -5.94 3.80 -3.86
CA TYR A 151 -5.44 2.48 -3.46
C TYR A 151 -6.55 1.45 -3.30
N ARG A 152 -7.71 1.83 -2.75
CA ARG A 152 -8.90 0.97 -2.72
C ARG A 152 -9.31 0.49 -4.12
N SER A 153 -9.29 1.40 -5.08
CA SER A 153 -9.67 1.11 -6.47
C SER A 153 -8.68 0.13 -7.10
N LEU A 154 -7.38 0.34 -6.90
CA LEU A 154 -6.34 -0.56 -7.38
C LEU A 154 -6.41 -1.94 -6.71
N TYR A 155 -6.62 -1.98 -5.39
CA TYR A 155 -6.81 -3.23 -4.64
C TYR A 155 -7.97 -4.05 -5.19
N LEU A 156 -9.12 -3.42 -5.45
CA LEU A 156 -10.27 -4.11 -6.04
C LEU A 156 -9.98 -4.57 -7.46
N LEU A 157 -9.30 -3.78 -8.29
CA LEU A 157 -8.91 -4.20 -9.63
C LEU A 157 -7.97 -5.41 -9.61
N ILE A 158 -6.95 -5.40 -8.76
CA ILE A 158 -6.00 -6.50 -8.59
C ILE A 158 -6.75 -7.79 -8.23
N ASN A 159 -7.64 -7.73 -7.25
CA ASN A 159 -8.34 -8.92 -6.77
C ASN A 159 -9.46 -9.43 -7.69
N ASN A 160 -10.05 -8.58 -8.55
CA ASN A 160 -11.15 -9.00 -9.42
C ASN A 160 -10.75 -9.18 -10.90
N LYS A 161 -9.64 -8.58 -11.36
CA LYS A 161 -9.22 -8.61 -12.78
C LYS A 161 -7.90 -9.36 -13.01
N LEU A 162 -7.18 -9.74 -11.96
CA LEU A 162 -6.05 -10.66 -12.08
C LEU A 162 -6.46 -12.08 -11.66
N PRO A 163 -5.98 -13.12 -12.36
CA PRO A 163 -6.16 -14.51 -11.93
C PRO A 163 -5.63 -14.72 -10.51
N THR A 164 -6.24 -15.63 -9.74
CA THR A 164 -5.75 -16.00 -8.39
C THR A 164 -4.40 -16.70 -8.44
N SER A 165 -4.13 -17.45 -9.51
CA SER A 165 -2.85 -18.13 -9.76
C SER A 165 -1.75 -17.22 -10.33
N ILE A 166 -1.88 -15.89 -10.20
CA ILE A 166 -0.88 -14.97 -10.74
C ILE A 166 0.34 -14.90 -9.81
N ASP A 167 1.51 -15.14 -10.38
CA ASP A 167 2.78 -14.94 -9.70
C ASP A 167 3.50 -13.70 -10.22
N PHE A 168 4.39 -13.14 -9.40
CA PHE A 168 5.25 -12.02 -9.82
C PHE A 168 6.10 -12.34 -11.06
N THR A 169 6.47 -13.59 -11.29
CA THR A 169 7.19 -14.02 -12.50
C THR A 169 6.38 -13.83 -13.79
N ASP A 170 5.05 -13.74 -13.69
CA ASP A 170 4.14 -13.57 -14.83
C ASP A 170 3.84 -12.11 -15.20
N VAL A 171 4.45 -11.12 -14.52
CA VAL A 171 4.25 -9.68 -14.81
C VAL A 171 4.39 -9.36 -16.30
N GLY A 172 5.35 -9.97 -16.98
CA GLY A 172 5.60 -9.77 -18.41
C GLY A 172 4.56 -10.41 -19.33
N ARG A 173 3.85 -11.45 -18.86
CA ARG A 173 2.86 -12.21 -19.63
C ARG A 173 1.45 -11.62 -19.51
N VAL A 174 1.18 -10.88 -18.44
CA VAL A 174 -0.12 -10.28 -18.15
C VAL A 174 0.00 -8.75 -18.16
N PRO A 175 -0.26 -8.07 -19.30
CA PRO A 175 -0.03 -6.62 -19.43
C PRO A 175 -0.74 -5.76 -18.38
N ILE A 176 -1.96 -6.12 -18.00
CA ILE A 176 -2.72 -5.42 -16.96
C ILE A 176 -2.07 -5.55 -15.56
N ALA A 177 -1.39 -6.66 -15.27
CA ALA A 177 -0.69 -6.84 -14.00
C ALA A 177 0.45 -5.83 -13.86
N LYS A 178 1.27 -5.68 -14.91
CA LYS A 178 2.34 -4.67 -14.97
C LYS A 178 1.79 -3.26 -14.75
N VAL A 179 0.73 -2.90 -15.47
CA VAL A 179 0.09 -1.58 -15.36
C VAL A 179 -0.41 -1.33 -13.94
N LEU A 180 -1.08 -2.32 -13.32
CA LEU A 180 -1.59 -2.18 -11.95
C LEU A 180 -0.46 -2.03 -10.94
N LEU A 181 0.62 -2.81 -11.07
CA LEU A 181 1.80 -2.71 -10.21
C LEU A 181 2.47 -1.34 -10.32
N GLU A 182 2.69 -0.84 -11.53
CA GLU A 182 3.24 0.52 -11.75
C GLU A 182 2.35 1.59 -11.10
N ASN A 183 1.03 1.45 -11.18
CA ASN A 183 0.09 2.37 -10.54
C ASN A 183 0.09 2.26 -9.00
N VAL A 184 0.36 1.09 -8.43
CA VAL A 184 0.52 0.93 -6.97
C VAL A 184 1.80 1.60 -6.49
N LEU A 185 2.91 1.40 -7.20
CA LEU A 185 4.23 1.92 -6.84
C LEU A 185 4.34 3.44 -7.02
N LYS A 186 3.83 3.96 -8.13
CA LYS A 186 4.05 5.35 -8.57
C LYS A 186 3.85 6.40 -7.47
N PRO A 187 2.75 6.43 -6.69
CA PRO A 187 2.60 7.45 -5.66
C PRO A 187 3.62 7.34 -4.52
N LEU A 188 4.15 6.15 -4.23
CA LEU A 188 5.11 5.95 -3.15
C LEU A 188 6.47 6.62 -3.41
N HIS A 189 6.83 6.83 -4.67
CA HIS A 189 8.10 7.42 -5.07
C HIS A 189 8.13 8.96 -5.02
N PHE A 190 6.98 9.63 -4.81
CA PHE A 190 6.94 11.08 -4.69
C PHE A 190 7.25 11.55 -3.26
N THR A 191 7.81 12.76 -3.13
CA THR A 191 8.11 13.38 -1.83
C THR A 191 6.91 14.12 -1.25
N TYR A 192 6.03 14.64 -2.12
CA TYR A 192 4.84 15.42 -1.75
C TYR A 192 5.17 16.75 -1.05
N ASP A 193 6.32 17.34 -1.38
CA ASP A 193 6.77 18.61 -0.80
C ASP A 193 5.86 19.79 -1.20
N SER A 194 5.15 19.66 -2.33
CA SER A 194 4.16 20.65 -2.77
C SER A 194 2.83 20.61 -2.02
N CYS A 195 2.60 19.57 -1.21
CA CYS A 195 1.36 19.33 -0.49
C CYS A 195 1.45 19.77 0.98
N THR A 196 0.39 19.51 1.76
CA THR A 196 0.39 19.82 3.20
C THR A 196 1.45 19.01 3.96
N LYS A 197 1.98 19.53 5.07
CA LYS A 197 2.90 18.77 5.94
C LYS A 197 2.28 17.41 6.32
N GLY A 198 3.07 16.34 6.23
CA GLY A 198 2.62 14.97 6.50
C GLY A 198 1.89 14.29 5.33
N SER A 199 1.78 14.92 4.15
CA SER A 199 1.12 14.30 2.98
C SER A 199 1.79 12.99 2.57
N ARG A 200 3.13 12.94 2.55
CA ARG A 200 3.88 11.69 2.28
C ARG A 200 3.49 10.58 3.24
N GLN A 201 3.42 10.87 4.53
CA GLN A 201 3.00 9.89 5.54
C GLN A 201 1.57 9.41 5.30
N GLN A 202 0.64 10.31 4.95
CA GLN A 202 -0.74 9.94 4.61
C GLN A 202 -0.82 8.99 3.40
N VAL A 203 0.06 9.16 2.41
CA VAL A 203 0.15 8.26 1.25
C VAL A 203 0.55 6.84 1.69
N PHE A 204 1.60 6.71 2.49
CA PHE A 204 2.02 5.41 3.02
C PHE A 204 0.98 4.79 3.96
N LEU A 205 0.29 5.58 4.77
CA LEU A 205 -0.80 5.08 5.61
C LEU A 205 -1.97 4.57 4.76
N ALA A 206 -2.38 5.30 3.71
CA ALA A 206 -3.43 4.83 2.80
C ALA A 206 -3.02 3.55 2.06
N PHE A 207 -1.76 3.44 1.64
CA PHE A 207 -1.21 2.21 1.06
C PHE A 207 -1.25 1.05 2.05
N ARG A 208 -0.75 1.27 3.27
CA ARG A 208 -0.75 0.29 4.36
C ARG A 208 -2.16 -0.23 4.62
N GLU A 209 -3.13 0.65 4.83
CA GLU A 209 -4.49 0.24 5.21
C GLU A 209 -5.17 -0.58 4.12
N GLU A 210 -4.93 -0.28 2.84
CA GLU A 210 -5.59 -0.99 1.73
C GLU A 210 -4.88 -2.28 1.32
N PHE A 211 -3.54 -2.32 1.33
CA PHE A 211 -2.77 -3.46 0.82
C PHE A 211 -2.19 -4.36 1.90
N LEU A 212 -1.81 -3.81 3.05
CA LEU A 212 -0.93 -4.50 4.01
C LEU A 212 -1.59 -4.80 5.35
N ALA A 213 -2.66 -4.08 5.71
CA ALA A 213 -3.27 -4.18 7.03
C ALA A 213 -4.40 -5.23 7.11
N ALA A 214 -4.92 -5.67 5.97
CA ALA A 214 -5.97 -6.69 5.90
C ALA A 214 -5.40 -8.07 5.58
N THR A 215 -6.21 -9.10 5.77
CA THR A 215 -5.91 -10.47 5.33
C THR A 215 -5.50 -10.49 3.86
N TYR A 216 -4.35 -11.09 3.56
CA TYR A 216 -3.86 -11.18 2.20
C TYR A 216 -4.71 -12.12 1.37
N THR A 217 -4.99 -11.68 0.16
CA THR A 217 -5.47 -12.54 -0.92
C THR A 217 -4.28 -13.16 -1.63
N ASP A 218 -4.53 -14.18 -2.46
CA ASP A 218 -3.50 -14.82 -3.27
C ASP A 218 -2.74 -13.79 -4.13
N GLN A 219 -3.45 -12.85 -4.79
CA GLN A 219 -2.81 -11.81 -5.61
C GLN A 219 -1.94 -10.84 -4.79
N ILE A 220 -2.33 -10.54 -3.55
CA ILE A 220 -1.46 -9.73 -2.69
C ILE A 220 -0.21 -10.54 -2.32
N PHE A 221 -0.40 -11.76 -1.84
CA PHE A 221 0.67 -12.59 -1.29
C PHE A 221 1.68 -13.08 -2.35
N HIS A 222 1.22 -13.52 -3.52
CA HIS A 222 2.04 -14.12 -4.58
C HIS A 222 2.53 -13.12 -5.64
N PHE A 223 1.85 -11.97 -5.78
CA PHE A 223 2.17 -10.99 -6.81
C PHE A 223 2.63 -9.65 -6.24
N ILE A 224 1.85 -8.98 -5.37
CA ILE A 224 2.21 -7.65 -4.87
C ILE A 224 3.39 -7.69 -3.89
N ILE A 225 3.37 -8.55 -2.87
CA ILE A 225 4.44 -8.59 -1.87
C ILE A 225 5.80 -8.94 -2.51
N PRO A 226 5.92 -9.96 -3.37
CA PRO A 226 7.20 -10.27 -4.03
C PRO A 226 7.66 -9.15 -4.96
N ALA A 227 6.73 -8.49 -5.66
CA ALA A 227 7.07 -7.33 -6.48
C ALA A 227 7.71 -6.22 -5.65
N LEU A 228 7.15 -5.91 -4.48
CA LEU A 228 7.68 -4.87 -3.59
C LEU A 228 9.01 -5.26 -2.92
N ALA A 229 9.30 -6.56 -2.83
CA ALA A 229 10.59 -7.06 -2.37
C ALA A 229 11.67 -7.04 -3.47
N ASP A 230 11.28 -6.94 -4.75
CA ASP A 230 12.22 -6.92 -5.87
C ASP A 230 13.03 -5.61 -5.88
N PRO A 231 14.37 -5.67 -5.91
CA PRO A 231 15.23 -4.49 -5.92
C PRO A 231 14.93 -3.50 -7.05
N GLN A 232 14.47 -3.98 -8.22
CA GLN A 232 14.16 -3.16 -9.39
C GLN A 232 12.96 -2.26 -9.19
N THR A 233 12.04 -2.62 -8.29
CA THR A 233 10.89 -1.76 -7.95
C THR A 233 11.28 -0.60 -7.04
N ALA A 234 12.46 -0.66 -6.41
CA ALA A 234 13.01 0.38 -5.55
C ALA A 234 12.03 0.90 -4.49
N PHE A 235 11.28 0.00 -3.84
CA PHE A 235 10.33 0.36 -2.79
C PHE A 235 11.00 1.23 -1.71
N PRO A 236 10.41 2.39 -1.36
CA PRO A 236 10.96 3.34 -0.37
C PRO A 236 10.81 2.84 1.08
N TYR A 237 11.56 1.78 1.41
CA TYR A 237 11.43 1.01 2.64
C TYR A 237 11.70 1.82 3.92
N GLU A 238 12.71 2.70 3.91
CA GLU A 238 13.03 3.57 5.08
C GLU A 238 11.89 4.52 5.44
N VAL A 239 11.25 5.11 4.42
CA VAL A 239 10.11 6.01 4.61
C VAL A 239 8.89 5.23 5.12
N PHE A 240 8.75 3.98 4.70
CA PHE A 240 7.70 3.10 5.21
C PHE A 240 7.91 2.75 6.70
N LEU A 241 9.13 2.39 7.12
CA LEU A 241 9.46 2.10 8.52
C LEU A 241 9.17 3.30 9.44
N SER A 242 9.64 4.49 9.06
CA SER A 242 9.37 5.72 9.83
C SER A 242 7.87 6.04 9.90
N THR A 243 7.11 5.76 8.84
CA THR A 243 5.65 5.90 8.84
C THR A 243 4.98 4.97 9.84
N LEU A 244 5.40 3.70 9.92
CA LEU A 244 4.86 2.72 10.86
C LEU A 244 5.07 3.15 12.31
N LEU A 245 6.25 3.70 12.63
CA LEU A 245 6.59 4.15 13.98
C LEU A 245 5.90 5.45 14.41
N THR A 246 5.49 6.29 13.46
CA THR A 246 4.82 7.56 13.76
C THR A 246 3.32 7.38 14.05
N ASP A 247 2.70 6.32 13.55
CA ASP A 247 1.26 6.03 13.71
C ASP A 247 0.90 5.24 15.00
N ARG A 248 1.76 5.32 16.02
CA ARG A 248 1.61 4.66 17.34
C ARG A 248 0.25 4.76 18.02
N PRO A 249 -0.48 5.90 18.04
CA PRO A 249 -1.70 6.01 18.85
C PRO A 249 -2.90 5.18 18.34
N ARG A 250 -2.87 4.66 17.10
CA ARG A 250 -3.96 3.84 16.53
C ARG A 250 -3.71 2.33 16.62
N GLN A 251 -2.46 1.92 16.83
CA GLN A 251 -2.03 0.53 16.69
C GLN A 251 -2.35 -0.35 17.90
N SER A 252 -2.49 0.22 19.10
CA SER A 252 -2.88 -0.55 20.31
C SER A 252 -4.27 -1.21 20.21
N ARG A 253 -5.09 -0.82 19.24
CA ARG A 253 -6.45 -1.34 19.02
C ARG A 253 -6.52 -2.40 17.90
N ASN A 254 -5.43 -2.64 17.16
CA ASN A 254 -5.45 -3.37 15.89
C ASN A 254 -4.47 -4.57 15.84
N SER A 255 -4.39 -5.37 16.91
CA SER A 255 -3.51 -6.56 16.96
C SER A 255 -3.70 -7.52 15.77
N HIS A 256 -4.92 -7.59 15.23
CA HIS A 256 -5.24 -8.42 14.06
C HIS A 256 -4.48 -8.05 12.78
N GLN A 257 -3.94 -6.83 12.68
CA GLN A 257 -3.17 -6.38 11.51
C GLN A 257 -1.69 -6.79 11.60
N ALA A 258 -1.20 -7.09 12.80
CA ALA A 258 0.23 -7.26 13.07
C ALA A 258 0.90 -8.40 12.28
N PRO A 259 0.29 -9.59 12.09
CA PRO A 259 0.90 -10.67 11.30
C PRO A 259 1.20 -10.24 9.85
N TRP A 260 0.25 -9.57 9.21
CA TRP A 260 0.36 -9.12 7.82
C TRP A 260 1.45 -8.05 7.66
N LEU A 261 1.43 -7.05 8.54
CA LEU A 261 2.39 -5.95 8.53
C LEU A 261 3.80 -6.43 8.86
N LEU A 262 3.94 -7.30 9.87
CA LEU A 262 5.24 -7.86 10.23
C LEU A 262 5.78 -8.73 9.09
N TYR A 263 4.95 -9.58 8.49
CA TYR A 263 5.38 -10.38 7.34
C TYR A 263 5.89 -9.51 6.19
N PHE A 264 5.17 -8.41 5.87
CA PHE A 264 5.63 -7.48 4.84
C PHE A 264 6.99 -6.86 5.19
N VAL A 265 7.14 -6.37 6.43
CA VAL A 265 8.38 -5.78 6.94
C VAL A 265 9.54 -6.78 6.85
N LEU A 266 9.33 -8.03 7.25
CA LEU A 266 10.37 -9.06 7.17
C LEU A 266 10.71 -9.40 5.71
N THR A 267 9.69 -9.61 4.88
CA THR A 267 9.87 -10.07 3.49
C THR A 267 10.53 -9.02 2.62
N VAL A 268 10.02 -7.79 2.63
CA VAL A 268 10.61 -6.70 1.84
C VAL A 268 11.93 -6.26 2.45
N GLY A 269 12.04 -6.27 3.77
CA GLY A 269 13.25 -5.91 4.50
C GLY A 269 14.47 -6.73 4.10
N GLU A 270 14.32 -8.02 3.81
CA GLU A 270 15.43 -8.89 3.38
C GLU A 270 16.29 -8.25 2.28
N THR A 271 15.67 -7.58 1.30
CA THR A 271 16.34 -6.91 0.19
C THR A 271 17.06 -5.61 0.59
N TYR A 272 16.53 -4.87 1.56
CA TYR A 272 17.01 -3.52 1.90
C TYR A 272 17.95 -3.48 3.09
N LEU A 273 17.84 -4.42 4.04
CA LEU A 273 18.54 -4.38 5.33
C LEU A 273 20.07 -4.26 5.22
N GLY A 274 20.68 -4.83 4.18
CA GLY A 274 22.14 -4.70 3.96
C GLY A 274 22.62 -3.29 3.61
N HIS A 275 21.72 -2.41 3.17
CA HIS A 275 22.02 -1.06 2.69
C HIS A 275 21.45 0.06 3.57
N LEU A 276 20.74 -0.30 4.65
CA LEU A 276 20.11 0.66 5.54
C LEU A 276 21.14 1.43 6.37
N SER A 277 20.83 2.71 6.63
CA SER A 277 21.56 3.51 7.62
C SER A 277 21.40 2.92 9.04
N GLU A 278 22.26 3.31 9.97
CA GLU A 278 22.15 2.88 11.37
C GLU A 278 20.82 3.32 12.01
N GLU A 279 20.34 4.52 11.67
CA GLU A 279 19.03 5.00 12.12
C GLU A 279 17.89 4.16 11.56
N SER A 280 17.92 3.84 10.25
CA SER A 280 16.92 3.00 9.59
C SER A 280 16.90 1.58 10.15
N MET A 281 18.07 1.02 10.49
CA MET A 281 18.19 -0.28 11.15
C MET A 281 17.59 -0.26 12.56
N LEU A 282 17.79 0.81 13.32
CA LEU A 282 17.15 0.99 14.62
C LEU A 282 15.63 1.13 14.48
N GLN A 283 15.15 1.86 13.47
CA GLN A 283 13.72 1.94 13.15
C GLN A 283 13.15 0.55 12.83
N TYR A 284 13.86 -0.25 12.04
CA TYR A 284 13.49 -1.63 11.75
C TYR A 284 13.35 -2.47 13.03
N LEU A 285 14.33 -2.41 13.94
CA LEU A 285 14.25 -3.10 15.25
C LEU A 285 13.03 -2.68 16.06
N ARG A 286 12.75 -1.37 16.11
CA ARG A 286 11.56 -0.84 16.80
C ARG A 286 10.27 -1.38 16.18
N VAL A 287 10.20 -1.52 14.86
CA VAL A 287 9.03 -2.09 14.17
C VAL A 287 8.86 -3.57 14.49
N VAL A 288 9.94 -4.36 14.46
CA VAL A 288 9.90 -5.78 14.83
C VAL A 288 9.47 -5.95 16.29
N GLN A 289 10.08 -5.19 17.21
CA GLN A 289 9.74 -5.19 18.64
C GLN A 289 8.28 -4.76 18.89
N MET A 290 7.74 -3.86 18.07
CA MET A 290 6.36 -3.39 18.18
C MET A 290 5.34 -4.44 17.74
N PHE A 291 5.58 -5.14 16.62
CA PHE A 291 4.60 -6.07 16.05
C PHE A 291 4.74 -7.51 16.53
N LEU A 292 5.94 -7.98 16.85
CA LEU A 292 6.16 -9.37 17.26
C LEU A 292 5.29 -9.79 18.47
N PRO A 293 5.14 -8.99 19.54
CA PRO A 293 4.28 -9.36 20.67
C PRO A 293 2.79 -9.38 20.34
N GLN A 294 2.39 -8.80 19.21
CA GLN A 294 0.99 -8.74 18.77
C GLN A 294 0.59 -9.96 17.91
N LEU A 295 1.55 -10.83 17.57
CA LEU A 295 1.25 -12.06 16.84
C LEU A 295 0.42 -13.02 17.69
N PRO A 296 -0.57 -13.72 17.09
CA PRO A 296 -1.26 -14.82 17.74
C PRO A 296 -0.28 -15.87 18.26
N VAL A 297 -0.61 -16.47 19.40
CA VAL A 297 0.21 -17.56 19.96
C VAL A 297 0.06 -18.78 19.06
N THR A 298 1.19 -19.29 18.57
CA THR A 298 1.25 -20.56 17.85
C THR A 298 0.96 -21.69 18.84
N SER A 299 -0.23 -22.27 18.78
CA SER A 299 -0.63 -23.40 19.62
C SER A 299 0.02 -24.70 19.12
N SER A 300 1.35 -24.79 19.23
CA SER A 300 2.10 -26.01 18.90
C SER A 300 2.04 -27.05 20.03
N GLY A 301 0.87 -27.29 20.63
CA GLY A 301 0.80 -28.06 21.89
C GLY A 301 -0.48 -28.82 22.24
N SER A 302 -1.46 -29.03 21.34
CA SER A 302 -2.64 -29.84 21.69
C SER A 302 -3.07 -30.93 20.70
N ASN A 303 -2.34 -31.18 19.62
CA ASN A 303 -2.64 -32.31 18.74
C ASN A 303 -1.61 -33.43 18.92
N HIS A 304 -1.55 -33.99 20.14
CA HIS A 304 -1.27 -35.42 20.30
C HIS A 304 -2.59 -36.15 20.06
N GLN A 305 -2.98 -36.31 18.79
CA GLN A 305 -3.81 -37.45 18.41
C GLN A 305 -2.85 -38.48 17.84
N GLU A 306 -2.62 -39.54 18.62
CA GLU A 306 -2.14 -40.81 18.11
C GLU A 306 -3.01 -41.21 16.93
N LEU A 307 -2.49 -41.04 15.72
CA LEU A 307 -2.94 -41.79 14.56
C LEU A 307 -1.69 -42.20 13.78
N THR A 308 -1.25 -43.41 14.08
CA THR A 308 -0.60 -44.28 13.12
C THR A 308 -1.47 -44.34 11.86
N SER A 309 -1.15 -43.54 10.85
CA SER A 309 -1.75 -43.68 9.52
C SER A 309 -0.66 -43.43 8.49
N ASP A 310 -0.22 -44.53 7.91
CA ASP A 310 0.75 -44.63 6.83
C ASP A 310 -0.01 -44.33 5.53
N SER A 311 0.04 -43.09 5.06
CA SER A 311 -0.44 -42.73 3.72
C SER A 311 0.46 -41.67 3.10
N GLU A 312 1.23 -42.10 2.11
CA GLU A 312 2.00 -41.24 1.20
C GLU A 312 1.03 -40.54 0.24
N ASP A 313 0.68 -39.27 0.52
CA ASP A 313 0.10 -38.35 -0.48
C ASP A 313 0.37 -36.90 0.00
N ASP A 314 1.55 -36.39 -0.33
CA ASP A 314 2.19 -35.23 0.35
C ASP A 314 1.93 -33.84 -0.29
N ASP A 315 1.00 -33.70 -1.24
CA ASP A 315 0.76 -32.39 -1.91
C ASP A 315 -0.56 -31.70 -1.55
N ASP A 316 -1.58 -32.40 -1.03
CA ASP A 316 -2.92 -31.83 -0.82
C ASP A 316 -3.14 -31.13 0.55
N ASP A 317 -2.27 -31.35 1.54
CA ASP A 317 -2.42 -30.79 2.89
C ASP A 317 -1.81 -29.37 3.04
N ILE A 318 -0.83 -29.00 2.21
CA ILE A 318 -0.24 -27.66 2.20
C ILE A 318 -1.29 -26.63 1.75
N THR A 319 -2.10 -26.96 0.74
CA THR A 319 -3.12 -26.05 0.20
C THR A 319 -4.24 -25.75 1.20
N LYS A 320 -4.61 -26.74 2.05
CA LYS A 320 -5.63 -26.58 3.10
C LYS A 320 -5.13 -25.76 4.30
N MET A 321 -3.83 -25.72 4.56
CA MET A 321 -3.25 -24.93 5.66
C MET A 321 -3.03 -23.45 5.28
N VAL A 322 -2.77 -23.20 3.99
CA VAL A 322 -2.54 -21.85 3.44
C VAL A 322 -3.85 -21.06 3.31
N THR A 323 -4.95 -21.69 2.89
CA THR A 323 -6.22 -21.01 2.61
C THR A 323 -7.37 -21.48 3.50
N THR A 324 -8.17 -20.55 4.02
CA THR A 324 -9.42 -20.93 4.71
C THR A 324 -10.43 -21.44 3.68
N ALA A 325 -10.95 -22.66 3.87
CA ALA A 325 -11.86 -23.33 2.93
C ALA A 325 -12.92 -22.38 2.32
N GLY A 326 -12.80 -22.13 1.02
CA GLY A 326 -13.76 -21.37 0.20
C GLY A 326 -13.43 -19.91 -0.08
N ASP A 327 -12.48 -19.29 0.64
CA ASP A 327 -12.02 -17.92 0.40
C ASP A 327 -10.53 -17.97 0.03
N CYS A 328 -10.14 -17.46 -1.15
CA CYS A 328 -8.75 -17.26 -1.65
C CYS A 328 -7.92 -16.29 -0.77
N LYS A 329 -7.91 -16.52 0.54
CA LYS A 329 -7.34 -15.70 1.59
C LYS A 329 -6.40 -16.55 2.42
N ILE A 330 -5.24 -15.96 2.70
CA ILE A 330 -4.20 -16.60 3.48
C ILE A 330 -4.64 -16.71 4.95
N SER A 331 -4.33 -17.83 5.61
CA SER A 331 -4.60 -18.03 7.04
C SER A 331 -3.69 -17.17 7.92
N VAL A 332 -4.25 -16.64 9.02
CA VAL A 332 -3.49 -15.88 10.03
C VAL A 332 -2.44 -16.76 10.72
N GLN A 333 -2.74 -18.04 10.95
CA GLN A 333 -1.81 -18.98 11.59
C GLN A 333 -0.60 -19.23 10.71
N TYR A 334 -0.83 -19.53 9.43
CA TYR A 334 0.21 -19.64 8.42
C TYR A 334 1.07 -18.37 8.37
N MET A 335 0.44 -17.19 8.32
CA MET A 335 1.16 -15.92 8.29
C MET A 335 2.04 -15.70 9.53
N THR A 336 1.57 -16.14 10.70
CA THR A 336 2.32 -16.06 11.96
C THR A 336 3.55 -16.97 11.93
N GLU A 337 3.39 -18.21 11.46
CA GLU A 337 4.50 -19.15 11.30
C GLU A 337 5.55 -18.63 10.30
N GLU A 338 5.10 -18.06 9.18
CA GLU A 338 6.00 -17.45 8.20
C GLU A 338 6.78 -16.27 8.77
N CYS A 339 6.17 -15.43 9.62
CA CYS A 339 6.91 -14.37 10.33
C CYS A 339 8.02 -14.94 11.20
N LEU A 340 7.72 -15.99 11.98
CA LEU A 340 8.70 -16.62 12.87
C LEU A 340 9.82 -17.31 12.09
N LYS A 341 9.49 -18.02 11.00
CA LYS A 341 10.48 -18.62 10.08
C LYS A 341 11.39 -17.57 9.46
N LYS A 342 10.82 -16.44 8.99
CA LYS A 342 11.58 -15.34 8.38
C LYS A 342 12.55 -14.69 9.36
N LEU A 343 12.11 -14.44 10.60
CA LEU A 343 12.98 -13.96 11.68
C LEU A 343 14.16 -14.90 11.95
N ASP A 344 13.93 -16.21 11.86
CA ASP A 344 14.96 -17.22 12.08
C ASP A 344 15.86 -17.48 10.85
N THR A 345 15.63 -16.83 9.70
CA THR A 345 16.52 -17.02 8.54
C THR A 345 17.95 -16.57 8.85
N LYS A 346 18.93 -17.21 8.20
CA LYS A 346 20.35 -16.86 8.37
C LYS A 346 20.63 -15.39 8.03
N GLN A 347 20.03 -14.89 6.95
CA GLN A 347 20.21 -13.50 6.52
C GLN A 347 19.67 -12.53 7.56
N GLN A 348 18.41 -12.72 7.97
CA GLN A 348 17.76 -11.87 8.96
C GLN A 348 18.51 -11.90 10.30
N THR A 349 18.90 -13.09 10.77
CA THR A 349 19.63 -13.26 12.02
C THR A 349 21.00 -12.57 11.96
N ASN A 350 21.78 -12.76 10.89
CA ASN A 350 23.10 -12.13 10.76
C ASN A 350 23.02 -10.61 10.75
N LEU A 351 21.99 -10.05 10.09
CA LEU A 351 21.76 -8.61 10.08
C LEU A 351 21.40 -8.08 11.47
N LEU A 352 20.51 -8.77 12.19
CA LEU A 352 20.17 -8.44 13.58
C LEU A 352 21.39 -8.48 14.50
N LEU A 353 22.21 -9.53 14.39
CA LEU A 353 23.43 -9.69 15.16
C LEU A 353 24.47 -8.62 14.83
N SER A 354 24.56 -8.19 13.56
CA SER A 354 25.49 -7.14 13.14
C SER A 354 25.27 -5.82 13.88
N MET A 355 24.04 -5.53 14.33
CA MET A 355 23.76 -4.33 15.13
C MET A 355 24.29 -4.44 16.56
N VAL A 356 24.32 -5.65 17.12
CA VAL A 356 24.78 -5.91 18.49
C VAL A 356 26.30 -6.02 18.55
N TRP A 357 26.92 -6.51 17.47
CA TRP A 357 28.37 -6.74 17.40
C TRP A 357 29.19 -5.47 17.13
N ARG A 358 28.58 -4.39 16.62
CA ARG A 358 29.27 -3.12 16.39
C ARG A 358 29.76 -2.50 17.69
N ASP A 359 30.98 -2.00 17.72
CA ASP A 359 31.53 -1.28 18.89
C ASP A 359 30.68 -0.07 19.28
N SER A 360 30.08 0.62 18.31
CA SER A 360 29.19 1.76 18.49
C SER A 360 27.75 1.42 18.90
N ALA A 361 27.40 0.15 19.10
CA ALA A 361 26.03 -0.25 19.41
C ALA A 361 25.48 0.46 20.66
N SER A 362 24.35 1.15 20.51
CA SER A 362 23.69 1.89 21.58
C SER A 362 22.96 0.95 22.56
N GLU A 363 22.76 1.40 23.80
CA GLU A 363 22.00 0.65 24.82
C GLU A 363 20.56 0.33 24.37
N GLU A 364 19.99 1.18 23.52
CA GLU A 364 18.66 0.96 22.96
C GLU A 364 18.61 -0.30 22.07
N VAL A 365 19.65 -0.56 21.27
CA VAL A 365 19.73 -1.76 20.43
C VAL A 365 19.70 -3.02 21.30
N PHE A 366 20.46 -3.05 22.39
CA PHE A 366 20.47 -4.17 23.31
C PHE A 366 19.11 -4.38 23.99
N THR A 367 18.46 -3.29 24.41
CA THR A 367 17.13 -3.34 25.05
C THR A 367 16.07 -3.87 24.09
N LEU A 368 16.05 -3.39 22.84
CA LEU A 368 15.12 -3.86 21.81
C LEU A 368 15.37 -5.34 21.48
N MET A 369 16.64 -5.73 21.35
CA MET A 369 17.00 -7.12 21.08
C MET A 369 16.60 -8.06 22.22
N ALA A 370 16.80 -7.64 23.47
CA ALA A 370 16.34 -8.39 24.64
C ALA A 370 14.82 -8.54 24.67
N SER A 371 14.07 -7.47 24.33
CA SER A 371 12.59 -7.52 24.22
C SER A 371 12.12 -8.50 23.12
N ILE A 372 12.78 -8.51 21.96
CA ILE A 372 12.49 -9.45 20.88
C ILE A 372 12.77 -10.89 21.34
N CYS A 373 13.94 -11.15 21.92
CA CYS A 373 14.32 -12.47 22.42
C CYS A 373 13.35 -12.98 23.49
N HIS A 374 12.97 -12.12 24.44
CA HIS A 374 11.98 -12.44 25.47
C HIS A 374 10.64 -12.84 24.85
N THR A 375 10.17 -12.10 23.83
CA THR A 375 8.91 -12.42 23.15
C THR A 375 8.98 -13.79 22.45
N LEU A 376 10.07 -14.09 21.74
CA LEU A 376 10.28 -15.39 21.10
C LEU A 376 10.27 -16.55 22.12
N MET A 377 10.95 -16.38 23.26
CA MET A 377 11.06 -17.40 24.30
C MET A 377 9.77 -17.59 25.10
N VAL A 378 9.13 -16.50 25.52
CA VAL A 378 8.01 -16.55 26.48
C VAL A 378 6.66 -16.69 25.78
N GLN A 379 6.41 -15.86 24.77
CA GLN A 379 5.12 -15.86 24.07
C GLN A 379 5.04 -16.97 23.02
N HIS A 380 6.05 -17.10 22.18
CA HIS A 380 6.08 -18.12 21.12
C HIS A 380 6.73 -19.44 21.54
N ARG A 381 7.21 -19.53 22.80
CA ARG A 381 7.80 -20.74 23.38
C ARG A 381 8.91 -21.36 22.53
N MET A 382 9.64 -20.53 21.80
CA MET A 382 10.73 -21.00 20.96
C MET A 382 11.95 -21.35 21.83
N MET A 383 12.50 -22.54 21.61
CA MET A 383 13.62 -23.04 22.38
C MET A 383 14.93 -22.40 21.90
N VAL A 384 15.72 -21.86 22.84
CA VAL A 384 17.01 -21.21 22.58
C VAL A 384 17.92 -21.98 21.59
N PRO A 385 18.18 -23.30 21.74
CA PRO A 385 19.06 -24.01 20.82
C PRO A 385 18.49 -24.19 19.40
N LYS A 386 17.19 -23.99 19.21
CA LYS A 386 16.50 -24.17 17.92
C LYS A 386 16.32 -22.88 17.14
N VAL A 387 16.60 -21.72 17.75
CA VAL A 387 16.48 -20.40 17.10
C VAL A 387 17.85 -19.78 16.96
N ARG A 388 18.26 -19.45 15.74
CA ARG A 388 19.58 -18.93 15.41
C ARG A 388 19.89 -17.66 16.20
N LEU A 389 18.93 -16.72 16.25
CA LEU A 389 19.10 -15.46 16.97
C LEU A 389 19.33 -15.67 18.48
N LEU A 390 18.48 -16.48 19.12
CA LEU A 390 18.57 -16.76 20.55
C LEU A 390 19.87 -17.49 20.89
N TYR A 391 20.21 -18.51 20.10
CA TYR A 391 21.45 -19.28 20.25
C TYR A 391 22.68 -18.35 20.14
N SER A 392 22.76 -17.53 19.10
CA SER A 392 23.90 -16.63 18.88
C SER A 392 24.05 -15.57 19.98
N LEU A 393 22.95 -15.03 20.50
CA LEU A 393 22.99 -14.03 21.57
C LEU A 393 23.28 -14.64 22.94
N ALA A 394 22.85 -15.88 23.19
CA ALA A 394 23.11 -16.59 24.44
C ALA A 394 24.62 -16.80 24.73
N PHE A 395 25.45 -16.83 23.69
CA PHE A 395 26.91 -16.93 23.82
C PHE A 395 27.63 -15.59 23.59
N ASN A 396 26.90 -14.49 23.43
CA ASN A 396 27.50 -13.18 23.23
C ASN A 396 27.79 -12.48 24.58
N ALA A 397 29.05 -12.48 25.00
CA ALA A 397 29.46 -11.92 26.29
C ALA A 397 29.11 -10.43 26.46
N ARG A 398 29.15 -9.62 25.38
CA ARG A 398 28.79 -8.20 25.45
C ARG A 398 27.30 -8.02 25.71
N PHE A 399 26.46 -8.74 24.97
CA PHE A 399 25.02 -8.75 25.15
C PHE A 399 24.65 -9.19 26.58
N LEU A 400 25.25 -10.29 27.07
CA LEU A 400 25.02 -10.77 28.44
C LEU A 400 25.46 -9.78 29.52
N ARG A 401 26.62 -9.12 29.35
CA ARG A 401 27.07 -8.07 30.29
C ARG A 401 26.11 -6.90 30.33
N HIS A 402 25.61 -6.46 29.18
CA HIS A 402 24.61 -5.40 29.12
C HIS A 402 23.31 -5.80 29.79
N LEU A 403 22.81 -7.02 29.53
CA LEU A 403 21.63 -7.56 30.21
C LEU A 403 21.82 -7.61 31.73
N TRP A 404 22.98 -8.08 32.18
CA TRP A 404 23.33 -8.10 33.61
C TRP A 404 23.34 -6.69 34.21
N TYR A 405 23.92 -5.72 33.51
CA TYR A 405 23.92 -4.31 33.93
C TYR A 405 22.51 -3.72 34.00
N LEU A 406 21.64 -3.99 33.00
CA LEU A 406 20.24 -3.57 33.04
C LEU A 406 19.51 -4.15 34.26
N ILE A 407 19.71 -5.44 34.54
CA ILE A 407 19.07 -6.12 35.68
C ILE A 407 19.60 -5.56 37.01
N SER A 408 20.92 -5.36 37.13
CA SER A 408 21.53 -4.87 38.39
C SER A 408 21.30 -3.38 38.63
N SER A 409 21.12 -2.59 37.59
CA SER A 409 20.78 -1.15 37.68
C SER A 409 19.30 -0.91 37.95
N MET A 410 18.42 -1.88 37.69
CA MET A 410 17.02 -1.84 38.13
C MET A 410 16.93 -2.00 39.64
N THR A 411 17.06 -0.88 40.35
CA THR A 411 16.70 -0.79 41.76
C THR A 411 15.19 -0.92 41.89
N THR A 412 14.73 -2.11 42.25
CA THR A 412 13.38 -2.29 42.79
C THR A 412 13.32 -1.48 44.08
N LYS A 413 12.68 -0.30 44.07
CA LYS A 413 12.17 0.27 45.31
C LYS A 413 11.20 -0.75 45.87
N MET A 414 11.63 -1.52 46.87
CA MET A 414 10.71 -2.27 47.70
C MET A 414 9.72 -1.28 48.28
N ILE A 415 8.48 -1.31 47.80
CA ILE A 415 7.35 -0.77 48.53
C ILE A 415 7.09 -1.79 49.63
N THR A 416 7.82 -1.68 50.73
CA THR A 416 7.42 -2.26 52.01
C THR A 416 6.18 -1.50 52.48
N GLY A 417 5.08 -2.24 52.71
CA GLY A 417 3.75 -1.72 53.03
C GLY A 417 3.61 -1.04 54.37
#